data_AF-A0A7J6WYC1-F1
#
_entry.id   AF-A0A7J6WYC1-F1
#
_cell.length_a   1.000
_cell.length_b   1.000
_cell.length_c   1.000
_cell.angle_alpha   90.00
_cell.angle_beta   90.00
_cell.angle_gamma   90.00
#
_symmetry.space_group_name_H-M   'P 1'
#
loop_
_entity.id
_entity.type
_entity.pdbx_description
1 polymer ?
#
loop_
_entity_poly.entity_id
_entity_poly.type
_entity_poly.pdbx_seq_one_letter_code
_entity_poly.pdbx_strand_id
1 'polypeptide(L)'
;MGKLVCDSSTTIQALPWREAIPTSIETADLEVKTTWETVSGLEEQQKRYLQRLYTKGVLWKHPIVVGDSSPNRSTIFRLAHGGDVEADGNCLFTASQKAMKLMDIDARELRRRTVNRFLENLRSGNNGLEREWIDSVTKHLYSPDLKAGWGVHVVQEVKLLAKKTDRVNLDVAINEHVDFGLRRETAAETIYKERCIMVNYGLSWGNYKSISGSPQDEYDIITLQHTEGLLSVDENREGHAAAFGDDIAIERGN
;
A
#
# COMPACT_ATOMS: atom_id res chain seq x y z
N MET A 1 13.68 -13.67 3.36
CA MET A 1 12.26 -13.37 3.71
C MET A 1 11.75 -14.47 4.63
N GLY A 2 11.11 -14.13 5.76
CA GLY A 2 10.53 -15.12 6.68
C GLY A 2 9.24 -15.74 6.13
N LYS A 3 8.85 -16.92 6.63
CA LYS A 3 7.66 -17.66 6.17
C LYS A 3 6.53 -17.55 7.21
N LEU A 4 5.35 -17.11 6.76
CA LEU A 4 4.12 -17.15 7.56
C LEU A 4 3.38 -18.46 7.25
N VAL A 5 2.98 -19.19 8.28
CA VAL A 5 2.24 -20.46 8.13
C VAL A 5 0.87 -20.29 8.77
N CYS A 6 -0.18 -20.43 7.95
CA CYS A 6 -1.59 -20.31 8.36
C CYS A 6 -2.32 -21.61 7.98
N ASP A 7 -2.30 -22.63 8.83
CA ASP A 7 -2.94 -23.91 8.50
C ASP A 7 -4.46 -23.86 8.73
N SER A 8 -5.24 -23.97 7.64
CA SER A 8 -6.71 -23.97 7.65
C SER A 8 -7.34 -25.36 7.57
N SER A 9 -6.57 -26.45 7.44
CA SER A 9 -7.13 -27.79 7.28
C SER A 9 -6.09 -28.89 7.57
N THR A 10 -5.85 -29.13 8.86
CA THR A 10 -5.26 -30.41 9.27
C THR A 10 -5.85 -30.80 10.62
N THR A 11 -6.73 -31.79 10.59
CA THR A 11 -6.95 -32.67 11.74
C THR A 11 -5.58 -33.04 12.28
N ILE A 12 -5.33 -32.85 13.58
CA ILE A 12 -4.12 -33.32 14.25
C ILE A 12 -4.18 -34.85 14.24
N GLN A 13 -3.87 -35.48 13.11
CA GLN A 13 -3.41 -36.85 13.05
C GLN A 13 -1.88 -36.79 13.08
N ALA A 14 -1.37 -37.39 14.14
CA ALA A 14 0.04 -37.43 14.49
C ALA A 14 0.91 -37.82 13.28
N LEU A 15 1.80 -36.90 12.88
CA LEU A 15 3.00 -37.25 12.13
C LEU A 15 4.24 -36.98 13.00
N PRO A 16 5.21 -37.91 13.02
CA PRO A 16 6.21 -38.02 14.06
C PRO A 16 7.45 -37.21 13.71
N TRP A 17 7.58 -36.02 14.29
CA TRP A 17 8.89 -35.41 14.50
C TRP A 17 8.85 -34.62 15.80
N ARG A 18 9.51 -35.18 16.81
CA ARG A 18 9.85 -34.50 18.04
C ARG A 18 10.90 -33.44 17.70
N GLU A 19 10.48 -32.19 17.58
CA GLU A 19 11.34 -31.09 18.00
C GLU A 19 10.56 -30.28 19.04
N ALA A 20 11.19 -30.13 20.19
CA ALA A 20 10.61 -29.49 21.35
C ALA A 20 10.08 -28.09 20.97
N ILE A 21 8.85 -27.81 21.38
CA ILE A 21 8.32 -26.45 21.42
C ILE A 21 9.38 -25.59 22.14
N PRO A 22 9.97 -24.57 21.49
CA PRO A 22 10.98 -23.74 22.15
C PRO A 22 10.40 -23.16 23.43
N THR A 23 11.11 -23.36 24.54
CA THR A 23 10.68 -23.04 25.91
C THR A 23 10.53 -21.54 26.18
N SER A 24 10.85 -20.68 25.21
CA SER A 24 10.76 -19.22 25.30
C SER A 24 9.87 -18.67 24.17
N ILE A 25 8.55 -18.86 24.31
CA ILE A 25 7.56 -18.13 23.51
C ILE A 25 7.32 -16.81 24.24
N GLU A 26 7.88 -15.71 23.73
CA GLU A 26 7.47 -14.38 24.18
C GLU A 26 6.10 -14.06 23.58
N THR A 27 5.07 -14.07 24.41
CA THR A 27 3.77 -13.49 24.07
C THR A 27 3.85 -11.98 24.25
N ALA A 28 3.84 -11.24 23.14
CA ALA A 28 3.58 -9.80 23.17
C ALA A 28 2.09 -9.58 23.46
N ASP A 29 1.67 -9.80 24.70
CA ASP A 29 0.28 -9.61 25.13
C ASP A 29 0.02 -8.11 25.36
N LEU A 30 -0.58 -7.46 24.36
CA LEU A 30 -1.45 -6.31 24.61
C LEU A 30 -2.83 -6.88 24.95
N GLU A 31 -3.26 -6.79 26.21
CA GLU A 31 -4.62 -7.15 26.65
C GLU A 31 -5.66 -6.26 25.95
N VAL A 32 -6.03 -6.61 24.73
CA VAL A 32 -7.22 -6.10 24.06
C VAL A 32 -8.13 -7.29 23.88
N LYS A 33 -9.19 -7.38 24.69
CA LYS A 33 -10.32 -8.28 24.42
C LYS A 33 -11.00 -7.78 23.15
N THR A 34 -10.57 -8.29 22.01
CA THR A 34 -11.24 -8.02 20.74
C THR A 34 -12.34 -9.06 20.53
N THR A 35 -13.57 -8.57 20.41
CA THR A 35 -14.70 -9.38 19.94
C THR A 35 -14.98 -9.01 18.49
N TRP A 36 -14.68 -9.91 17.56
CA TRP A 36 -14.92 -9.67 16.12
C TRP A 36 -16.43 -9.64 15.76
N GLU A 37 -17.30 -10.04 16.69
CA GLU A 37 -18.76 -10.06 16.51
C GLU A 37 -19.34 -8.66 16.24
N THR A 38 -18.77 -7.63 16.86
CA THR A 38 -19.25 -6.24 16.76
C THR A 38 -18.69 -5.49 15.56
N VAL A 39 -17.76 -6.07 14.80
CA VAL A 39 -17.17 -5.44 13.62
C VAL A 39 -18.17 -5.51 12.47
N SER A 40 -18.47 -4.36 11.87
CA SER A 40 -19.38 -4.22 10.75
C SER A 40 -18.72 -4.61 9.41
N GLY A 41 -19.50 -4.91 8.38
CA GLY A 41 -18.99 -5.25 7.05
C GLY A 41 -18.34 -6.63 6.89
N LEU A 42 -18.27 -7.43 7.96
CA LEU A 42 -17.77 -8.81 7.93
C LEU A 42 -18.90 -9.83 7.97
N GLU A 43 -18.81 -10.83 7.10
CA GLU A 43 -19.67 -12.01 7.14
C GLU A 43 -19.36 -12.89 8.35
N GLU A 44 -20.35 -13.68 8.78
CA GLU A 44 -20.23 -14.55 9.94
C GLU A 44 -19.06 -15.56 9.81
N GLN A 45 -18.81 -16.06 8.60
CA GLN A 45 -17.68 -16.94 8.33
C GLN A 45 -16.33 -16.22 8.50
N GLN A 46 -16.23 -14.97 8.04
CA GLN A 46 -15.03 -14.14 8.17
C GLN A 46 -14.75 -13.80 9.65
N LYS A 47 -15.79 -13.43 10.41
CA LYS A 47 -15.70 -13.17 11.85
C LYS A 47 -15.14 -14.37 12.61
N ARG A 48 -15.66 -15.57 12.35
CA ARG A 48 -15.14 -16.81 12.98
C ARG A 48 -13.69 -17.09 12.61
N TYR A 49 -13.28 -16.82 11.38
CA TYR A 49 -11.90 -17.01 10.95
C TYR A 49 -10.93 -16.04 11.65
N LEU A 50 -11.30 -14.76 11.72
CA LEU A 50 -10.51 -13.72 12.40
C LEU A 50 -10.43 -13.98 13.91
N GLN A 51 -11.53 -14.44 14.52
CA GLN A 51 -11.53 -14.89 15.92
C GLN A 51 -10.53 -16.05 16.15
N ARG A 52 -10.42 -17.00 15.21
CA ARG A 52 -9.40 -18.06 15.30
C ARG A 52 -7.98 -17.49 15.21
N LEU A 53 -7.73 -16.51 14.34
CA LEU A 53 -6.42 -15.86 14.23
C LEU A 53 -6.05 -15.08 15.50
N TYR A 54 -7.03 -14.44 16.15
CA TYR A 54 -6.83 -13.82 17.47
C TYR A 54 -6.45 -14.86 18.53
N THR A 55 -7.23 -15.95 18.64
CA THR A 55 -7.02 -16.95 19.70
C THR A 55 -5.78 -17.81 19.48
N LYS A 56 -5.51 -18.25 18.25
CA LYS A 56 -4.39 -19.15 17.93
C LYS A 56 -3.10 -18.41 17.61
N GLY A 57 -3.20 -17.21 17.04
CA GLY A 57 -2.08 -16.49 16.47
C GLY A 57 -1.48 -17.16 15.23
N VAL A 58 -0.55 -16.46 14.60
CA VAL A 58 0.24 -16.88 13.44
C VAL A 58 1.68 -17.01 13.89
N LEU A 59 2.25 -18.21 13.76
CA LEU A 59 3.65 -18.44 14.08
C LEU A 59 4.52 -17.89 12.95
N TRP A 60 5.39 -16.96 13.31
CA TRP A 60 6.49 -16.53 12.47
C TRP A 60 7.79 -17.15 12.97
N LYS A 61 8.51 -17.79 12.05
CA LYS A 61 9.84 -18.34 12.33
C LYS A 61 10.88 -17.42 11.70
N HIS A 62 11.81 -16.91 12.51
CA HIS A 62 12.91 -16.12 12.00
C HIS A 62 13.70 -16.95 10.97
N PRO A 63 14.05 -16.37 9.80
CA PRO A 63 14.85 -17.08 8.82
C PRO A 63 16.21 -17.44 9.40
N ILE A 64 16.59 -18.71 9.30
CA ILE A 64 17.91 -19.20 9.72
C ILE A 64 18.91 -18.77 8.64
N VAL A 65 19.79 -17.84 8.96
CA VAL A 65 20.92 -17.48 8.08
C VAL A 65 22.07 -18.43 8.42
N VAL A 66 22.56 -19.17 7.43
CA VAL A 66 23.69 -20.09 7.59
C VAL A 66 24.92 -19.28 8.07
N GLY A 67 25.39 -19.57 9.28
CA GLY A 67 26.51 -18.87 9.92
C GLY A 67 26.13 -17.95 11.08
N ASP A 68 24.83 -17.73 11.34
CA ASP A 68 24.35 -17.01 12.51
C ASP A 68 24.02 -17.99 13.66
N SER A 69 24.77 -17.91 14.76
CA SER A 69 24.58 -18.73 15.96
C SER A 69 23.42 -18.25 16.85
N SER A 70 22.66 -17.25 16.39
CA SER A 70 21.51 -16.71 17.11
C SER A 70 20.43 -17.78 17.32
N PRO A 71 19.83 -17.89 18.52
CA PRO A 71 18.78 -18.87 18.76
C PRO A 71 17.59 -18.64 17.81
N ASN A 72 16.97 -19.73 17.35
CA ASN A 72 15.77 -19.70 16.51
C ASN A 72 14.64 -18.92 17.21
N ARG A 73 14.54 -17.62 16.93
CA ARG A 73 13.46 -16.78 17.45
C ARG A 73 12.19 -17.09 16.67
N SER A 74 11.22 -17.66 17.37
CA SER A 74 9.88 -17.83 16.84
C SER A 74 8.94 -16.91 17.62
N THR A 75 8.12 -16.16 16.91
CA THR A 75 7.18 -15.20 17.51
C THR A 75 5.78 -15.54 17.05
N ILE A 76 4.81 -15.53 17.97
CA ILE A 76 3.40 -15.71 17.64
C ILE A 76 2.76 -14.33 17.53
N PHE A 77 2.27 -13.98 16.34
CA PHE A 77 1.52 -12.76 16.11
C PHE A 77 0.02 -13.03 16.23
N ARG A 78 -0.69 -12.29 17.07
CA ARG A 78 -2.15 -12.37 17.16
C ARG A 78 -2.78 -11.20 16.40
N LEU A 79 -3.92 -11.46 15.77
CA LEU A 79 -4.67 -10.43 15.06
C LEU A 79 -5.75 -9.85 15.98
N ALA A 80 -5.65 -8.56 16.29
CA ALA A 80 -6.65 -7.82 17.05
C ALA A 80 -7.26 -6.72 16.16
N HIS A 81 -8.51 -6.34 16.44
CA HIS A 81 -9.16 -5.18 15.83
C HIS A 81 -8.76 -3.95 16.64
N GLY A 82 -8.07 -3.02 15.98
CA GLY A 82 -7.59 -1.76 16.58
C GLY A 82 -8.59 -0.60 16.49
N GLY A 83 -9.82 -0.87 16.07
CA GLY A 83 -10.83 0.14 15.76
C GLY A 83 -10.84 0.55 14.29
N ASP A 84 -11.95 1.18 13.88
CA ASP A 84 -12.19 1.55 12.48
C ASP A 84 -11.40 2.79 12.08
N VAL A 85 -11.10 2.93 10.79
CA VAL A 85 -10.41 4.08 10.21
C VAL A 85 -11.15 4.55 8.97
N GLU A 86 -11.13 5.86 8.72
CA GLU A 86 -11.79 6.48 7.58
C GLU A 86 -11.07 6.13 6.27
N ALA A 87 -11.82 6.01 5.17
CA ALA A 87 -11.31 5.77 3.83
C ALA A 87 -10.83 7.10 3.16
N ASP A 88 -10.00 7.86 3.87
CA ASP A 88 -9.54 9.21 3.49
C ASP A 88 -8.14 9.22 2.85
N GLY A 89 -7.60 8.03 2.54
CA GLY A 89 -6.23 7.84 2.05
C GLY A 89 -5.14 8.08 3.10
N ASN A 90 -5.48 8.39 4.36
CA ASN A 90 -4.58 8.43 5.53
C ASN A 90 -4.77 7.21 6.45
N CYS A 91 -5.71 6.31 6.14
CA CYS A 91 -6.10 5.15 6.94
C CYS A 91 -4.94 4.33 7.54
N LEU A 92 -3.88 4.05 6.78
CA LEU A 92 -2.69 3.33 7.26
C LEU A 92 -2.00 4.08 8.41
N PHE A 93 -1.88 5.40 8.32
CA PHE A 93 -1.24 6.22 9.33
C PHE A 93 -2.12 6.35 10.56
N THR A 94 -3.43 6.56 10.38
CA THR A 94 -4.40 6.56 11.48
C THR A 94 -4.40 5.21 12.22
N ALA A 95 -4.37 4.10 11.49
CA ALA A 95 -4.27 2.75 12.06
C ALA A 95 -2.95 2.55 12.82
N SER A 96 -1.83 3.01 12.24
CA SER A 96 -0.50 2.92 12.87
C SER A 96 -0.44 3.73 14.17
N GLN A 97 -1.02 4.93 14.20
CA GLN A 97 -1.11 5.75 15.41
C GLN A 97 -1.90 5.07 16.52
N LYS A 98 -3.07 4.50 16.17
CA LYS A 98 -3.89 3.74 17.11
C LYS A 98 -3.12 2.54 17.68
N ALA A 99 -2.49 1.75 16.81
CA ALA A 99 -1.74 0.57 17.19
C ALA A 99 -0.51 0.91 18.08
N MET A 100 0.20 1.99 17.74
CA MET A 100 1.40 2.42 18.46
C MET A 100 1.12 3.34 19.65
N LYS A 101 -0.15 3.66 19.91
CA LYS A 101 -0.60 4.62 20.95
C LYS A 101 0.05 6.00 20.81
N LEU A 102 0.32 6.42 19.57
CA LEU A 102 0.90 7.73 19.22
C LEU A 102 -0.21 8.77 18.97
N MET A 103 -1.07 8.98 19.97
CA MET A 103 -2.26 9.83 19.84
C MET A 103 -1.94 11.33 19.83
N ASP A 104 -0.70 11.70 20.14
CA ASP A 104 -0.17 13.06 20.15
C ASP A 104 0.33 13.54 18.78
N ILE A 105 0.53 12.62 17.84
CA ILE A 105 0.96 12.91 16.47
C ILE A 105 -0.29 12.90 15.58
N ASP A 106 -0.40 13.83 14.63
CA ASP A 106 -1.45 13.81 13.60
C ASP A 106 -1.12 12.83 12.48
N ALA A 107 -2.11 12.15 11.90
CA ALA A 107 -1.89 11.12 10.87
C ALA A 107 -1.12 11.67 9.66
N ARG A 108 -1.40 12.92 9.27
CA ARG A 108 -0.69 13.58 8.16
C ARG A 108 0.74 13.94 8.55
N GLU A 109 0.98 14.29 9.82
CA GLU A 109 2.34 14.49 10.31
C GLU A 109 3.13 13.18 10.34
N LEU A 110 2.51 12.06 10.74
CA LEU A 110 3.14 10.74 10.66
C LEU A 110 3.46 10.37 9.20
N ARG A 111 2.51 10.58 8.27
CA ARG A 111 2.73 10.42 6.83
C ARG A 111 3.94 11.23 6.37
N ARG A 112 3.96 12.53 6.68
CA ARG A 112 5.03 13.44 6.27
C ARG A 112 6.39 12.96 6.77
N ARG A 113 6.50 12.53 8.03
CA ARG A 113 7.75 11.97 8.58
C ARG A 113 8.17 10.68 7.88
N THR A 114 7.23 9.76 7.65
CA THR A 114 7.51 8.49 6.94
C THR A 114 8.01 8.74 5.53
N VAL A 115 7.33 9.60 4.77
CA VAL A 115 7.71 9.92 3.38
C VAL A 115 9.05 10.66 3.34
N ASN A 116 9.29 11.61 4.24
CA ASN A 116 10.58 12.30 4.32
C ASN A 116 11.72 11.34 4.65
N ARG A 117 11.51 10.41 5.59
CA ARG A 117 12.50 9.38 5.90
C ARG A 117 12.82 8.50 4.70
N PHE A 118 11.80 8.11 3.94
CA PHE A 118 11.99 7.38 2.69
C PHE A 118 12.83 8.19 1.68
N LEU A 119 12.49 9.46 1.47
CA LEU A 119 13.21 10.34 0.54
C LEU A 119 14.65 10.61 0.98
N GLU A 120 14.90 10.75 2.27
CA GLU A 120 16.25 10.84 2.84
C GLU A 120 17.05 9.58 2.54
N ASN A 121 16.50 8.39 2.83
CA ASN A 121 17.15 7.12 2.53
C ASN A 121 17.42 6.95 1.03
N LEU A 122 16.47 7.36 0.17
CA LEU A 122 16.64 7.31 -1.27
C LEU A 122 17.76 8.23 -1.78
N ARG A 123 17.96 9.39 -1.14
CA ARG A 123 19.03 10.35 -1.47
C ARG A 123 20.39 9.92 -0.91
N SER A 124 20.40 9.32 0.28
CA SER A 124 21.61 8.88 0.98
C SER A 124 22.08 7.47 0.60
N GLY A 125 21.25 6.69 -0.09
CA GLY A 125 21.56 5.33 -0.51
C GLY A 125 22.74 5.30 -1.49
N ASN A 126 23.89 4.81 -1.00
CA ASN A 126 25.13 4.66 -1.78
C ASN A 126 25.12 3.50 -2.79
N ASN A 127 24.01 2.76 -2.91
CA ASN A 127 23.95 1.50 -3.67
C ASN A 127 22.96 1.65 -4.84
N GLY A 128 23.45 1.91 -6.05
CA GLY A 128 22.61 2.09 -7.26
C GLY A 128 21.60 0.97 -7.51
N LEU A 129 21.94 -0.27 -7.13
CA LEU A 129 21.06 -1.45 -7.25
C LEU A 129 19.75 -1.34 -6.45
N GLU A 130 19.78 -0.74 -5.26
CA GLU A 130 18.57 -0.55 -4.44
C GLU A 130 17.62 0.45 -5.10
N ARG A 131 18.19 1.52 -5.67
CA ARG A 131 17.42 2.54 -6.38
C ARG A 131 16.80 1.99 -7.67
N GLU A 132 17.56 1.25 -8.46
CA GLU A 132 17.04 0.59 -9.68
C GLU A 132 15.90 -0.39 -9.35
N TRP A 133 16.03 -1.12 -8.24
CA TRP A 133 14.98 -2.01 -7.76
C TRP A 133 13.73 -1.24 -7.31
N ILE A 134 13.88 -0.16 -6.54
CA ILE A 134 12.76 0.72 -6.13
C ILE A 134 12.07 1.32 -7.35
N ASP A 135 12.84 1.81 -8.32
CA ASP A 135 12.31 2.41 -9.54
C ASP A 135 11.54 1.37 -10.36
N SER A 136 12.09 0.15 -10.48
CA SER A 136 11.43 -0.98 -11.12
C SER A 136 10.11 -1.31 -10.41
N VAL A 137 10.10 -1.52 -9.09
CA VAL A 137 8.87 -1.84 -8.34
C VAL A 137 7.84 -0.72 -8.47
N THR A 138 8.27 0.55 -8.36
CA THR A 138 7.39 1.71 -8.51
C THR A 138 6.72 1.72 -9.89
N LYS A 139 7.51 1.52 -10.95
CA LYS A 139 7.00 1.46 -12.31
C LYS A 139 5.93 0.36 -12.46
N HIS A 140 6.19 -0.84 -11.95
CA HIS A 140 5.23 -1.94 -12.04
C HIS A 140 3.91 -1.64 -11.32
N LEU A 141 3.94 -0.90 -10.20
CA LEU A 141 2.74 -0.57 -9.43
C LEU A 141 1.91 0.56 -10.04
N TYR A 142 2.54 1.61 -10.57
CA TYR A 142 1.85 2.86 -10.92
C TYR A 142 1.98 3.29 -12.38
N SER A 143 2.78 2.58 -13.17
CA SER A 143 3.00 2.79 -14.60
C SER A 143 3.23 1.45 -15.31
N PRO A 144 2.26 0.52 -15.22
CA PRO A 144 2.41 -0.81 -15.79
C PRO A 144 2.54 -0.76 -17.31
N ASP A 145 3.15 -1.78 -17.89
CA ASP A 145 3.18 -1.94 -19.34
C ASP A 145 1.78 -2.37 -19.84
N LEU A 146 1.10 -1.41 -20.49
CA LEU A 146 -0.23 -1.60 -21.06
C LEU A 146 -0.24 -2.57 -22.25
N LYS A 147 0.91 -2.84 -22.87
CA LYS A 147 1.02 -3.78 -24.00
C LYS A 147 1.37 -5.19 -23.55
N ALA A 148 2.21 -5.30 -22.52
CA ALA A 148 2.63 -6.60 -22.00
C ALA A 148 1.56 -7.24 -21.10
N GLY A 149 0.60 -6.44 -20.60
CA GLY A 149 -0.50 -6.92 -19.75
C GLY A 149 0.02 -7.37 -18.38
N TRP A 150 -0.12 -6.50 -17.38
CA TRP A 150 0.14 -6.86 -16.00
C TRP A 150 -1.10 -6.50 -15.21
N GLY A 151 -1.97 -7.48 -15.03
CA GLY A 151 -3.24 -7.28 -14.35
C GLY A 151 -3.86 -8.62 -13.99
N VAL A 152 -3.83 -8.94 -12.70
CA VAL A 152 -4.85 -9.81 -12.08
C VAL A 152 -6.24 -9.14 -12.20
N HIS A 153 -6.27 -7.83 -12.47
CA HIS A 153 -7.46 -7.02 -12.72
C HIS A 153 -7.48 -6.48 -14.17
N VAL A 154 -8.67 -6.43 -14.79
CA VAL A 154 -8.87 -6.02 -16.20
C VAL A 154 -8.59 -4.52 -16.41
N VAL A 155 -8.74 -3.72 -15.35
CA VAL A 155 -8.46 -2.28 -15.37
C VAL A 155 -7.07 -2.04 -14.81
N GLN A 156 -6.22 -1.37 -15.59
CA GLN A 156 -4.91 -0.89 -15.19
C GLN A 156 -4.96 0.60 -14.92
N GLU A 157 -4.14 1.10 -13.99
CA GLU A 157 -4.10 2.51 -13.65
C GLU A 157 -2.70 3.09 -13.84
N VAL A 158 -2.63 4.26 -14.45
CA VAL A 158 -1.41 5.08 -14.52
C VAL A 158 -1.61 6.32 -13.66
N LYS A 159 -0.74 6.50 -12.66
CA LYS A 159 -0.78 7.67 -11.78
C LYS A 159 0.18 8.76 -12.29
N LEU A 160 -0.31 9.99 -12.36
CA LEU A 160 0.49 11.18 -12.67
C LEU A 160 0.26 12.27 -11.63
N LEU A 161 1.26 13.13 -11.47
CA LEU A 161 1.24 14.27 -10.57
C LEU A 161 1.17 15.56 -11.39
N ALA A 162 0.05 16.25 -11.27
CA ALA A 162 -0.15 17.58 -11.86
C ALA A 162 0.14 18.63 -10.79
N LYS A 163 1.00 19.63 -11.07
CA LYS A 163 1.19 20.73 -10.13
C LYS A 163 -0.11 21.53 -10.02
N LYS A 164 -0.53 21.86 -8.80
CA LYS A 164 -1.74 22.67 -8.58
C LYS A 164 -1.65 24.05 -9.24
N THR A 165 -0.44 24.61 -9.32
CA THR A 165 -0.17 25.88 -10.01
C THR A 165 -0.43 25.83 -11.51
N ASP A 166 -0.41 24.64 -12.11
CA ASP A 166 -0.49 24.45 -13.55
C ASP A 166 -1.91 24.06 -14.01
N ARG A 167 -2.88 23.92 -13.08
CA ARG A 167 -4.27 23.52 -13.38
C ARG A 167 -4.88 24.29 -14.56
N VAL A 168 -4.80 25.61 -14.53
CA VAL A 168 -5.38 26.47 -15.58
C VAL A 168 -4.68 26.24 -16.92
N ASN A 169 -3.35 26.12 -16.92
CA ASN A 169 -2.58 25.89 -18.15
C ASN A 169 -2.84 24.51 -18.75
N LEU A 170 -3.06 23.49 -17.91
CA LEU A 170 -3.46 22.16 -18.33
C LEU A 170 -4.86 22.20 -18.96
N ASP A 171 -5.82 22.86 -18.33
CA ASP A 171 -7.19 23.00 -18.86
C ASP A 171 -7.22 23.71 -20.21
N VAL A 172 -6.46 24.80 -20.35
CA VAL A 172 -6.33 25.53 -21.62
C VAL A 172 -5.76 24.61 -22.70
N ALA A 173 -4.66 23.91 -22.42
CA ALA A 173 -4.03 23.04 -23.41
C ALA A 173 -4.92 21.86 -23.84
N ILE A 174 -5.70 21.32 -22.90
CA ILE A 174 -6.67 20.28 -23.22
C ILE A 174 -7.80 20.82 -24.09
N ASN A 175 -8.34 22.00 -23.76
CA ASN A 175 -9.40 22.63 -24.54
C ASN A 175 -8.92 23.01 -25.95
N GLU A 176 -7.68 23.49 -26.11
CA GLU A 176 -7.10 23.72 -27.43
C GLU A 176 -7.13 22.45 -28.30
N HIS A 177 -6.76 21.29 -27.74
CA HIS A 177 -6.80 20.02 -28.45
C HIS A 177 -8.24 19.59 -28.79
N VAL A 178 -9.19 19.85 -27.89
CA VAL A 178 -10.60 19.61 -28.13
C VAL A 178 -11.15 20.51 -29.25
N ASP A 179 -10.73 21.77 -29.29
CA ASP A 179 -11.11 22.71 -30.34
C ASP A 179 -10.57 22.29 -31.72
N PHE A 180 -9.44 21.58 -31.76
CA PHE A 180 -8.91 20.92 -32.97
C PHE A 180 -9.62 19.60 -33.33
N GLY A 181 -10.66 19.20 -32.57
CA GLY A 181 -11.51 18.05 -32.85
C GLY A 181 -11.11 16.74 -32.16
N LEU A 182 -10.17 16.77 -31.20
CA LEU A 182 -9.88 15.59 -30.38
C LEU A 182 -10.98 15.38 -29.33
N ARG A 183 -11.24 14.11 -28.99
CA ARG A 183 -12.08 13.79 -27.82
C ARG A 183 -11.40 14.26 -26.54
N ARG A 184 -12.18 14.77 -25.58
CA ARG A 184 -11.66 15.36 -24.33
C ARG A 184 -10.77 14.41 -23.55
N GLU A 185 -11.08 13.12 -23.54
CA GLU A 185 -10.31 12.09 -22.83
C GLU A 185 -8.95 11.83 -23.51
N THR A 186 -8.94 11.77 -24.85
CA THR A 186 -7.70 11.61 -25.63
C THR A 186 -6.81 12.85 -25.53
N ALA A 187 -7.42 14.04 -25.57
CA ALA A 187 -6.73 15.30 -25.34
C ALA A 187 -6.12 15.36 -23.93
N ALA A 188 -6.92 15.03 -22.91
CA ALA A 188 -6.49 14.95 -21.52
C ALA A 188 -5.33 13.98 -21.31
N GLU A 189 -5.46 12.74 -21.77
CA GLU A 189 -4.40 11.74 -21.68
C GLU A 189 -3.11 12.23 -22.33
N THR A 190 -3.20 12.86 -23.50
CA THR A 190 -2.03 13.39 -24.22
C THR A 190 -1.35 14.49 -23.40
N ILE A 191 -2.11 15.50 -22.97
CA ILE A 191 -1.58 16.64 -22.21
C ILE A 191 -1.04 16.20 -20.85
N TYR A 192 -1.74 15.32 -20.14
CA TYR A 192 -1.26 14.84 -18.84
C TYR A 192 0.00 14.00 -18.98
N LYS A 193 0.10 13.08 -19.95
CA LYS A 193 1.33 12.31 -20.18
C LYS A 193 2.52 13.19 -20.60
N GLU A 194 2.25 14.28 -21.31
CA GLU A 194 3.29 15.22 -21.75
C GLU A 194 3.77 16.12 -20.61
N ARG A 195 2.85 16.66 -19.81
CA ARG A 195 3.12 17.79 -18.91
C ARG A 195 3.15 17.44 -17.43
N CYS A 196 2.58 16.30 -17.03
CA CYS A 196 2.57 15.86 -15.63
C CYS A 196 3.72 14.90 -15.32
N ILE A 197 4.03 14.74 -14.05
CA ILE A 197 5.09 13.83 -13.59
C ILE A 197 4.48 12.44 -13.44
N MET A 198 4.93 11.49 -14.25
CA MET A 198 4.53 10.09 -14.11
C MET A 198 5.09 9.49 -12.82
N VAL A 199 4.27 8.73 -12.10
CA VAL A 199 4.71 8.00 -10.90
C VAL A 199 5.34 6.67 -11.35
N ASN A 200 6.63 6.68 -11.65
CA ASN A 200 7.34 5.50 -12.17
C ASN A 200 8.78 5.32 -11.67
N TYR A 201 9.21 6.13 -10.70
CA TYR A 201 10.49 5.98 -9.99
C TYR A 201 10.37 6.46 -8.54
N GLY A 202 11.31 6.10 -7.67
CA GLY A 202 11.22 6.29 -6.23
C GLY A 202 10.96 7.74 -5.79
N LEU A 203 11.57 8.74 -6.44
CA LEU A 203 11.33 10.15 -6.12
C LEU A 203 9.92 10.60 -6.54
N SER A 204 9.43 10.22 -7.72
CA SER A 204 8.04 10.49 -8.11
C SER A 204 7.04 9.81 -7.19
N TRP A 205 7.36 8.60 -6.72
CA TRP A 205 6.55 7.90 -5.71
C TRP A 205 6.53 8.62 -4.36
N GLY A 206 7.68 9.13 -3.91
CA GLY A 206 7.73 9.94 -2.70
C GLY A 206 6.88 11.21 -2.80
N ASN A 207 6.91 11.89 -3.96
CA ASN A 207 6.04 13.04 -4.23
C ASN A 207 4.55 12.65 -4.29
N TYR A 208 4.22 11.49 -4.85
CA TYR A 208 2.86 10.97 -4.83
C TYR A 208 2.39 10.71 -3.39
N LYS A 209 3.21 10.00 -2.60
CA LYS A 209 2.87 9.60 -1.24
C LYS A 209 2.87 10.74 -0.23
N SER A 210 3.51 11.88 -0.54
CA SER A 210 3.44 13.08 0.30
C SER A 210 2.08 13.77 0.25
N ILE A 211 1.26 13.51 -0.79
CA ILE A 211 -0.09 14.06 -0.93
C ILE A 211 -0.97 13.50 0.19
N SER A 212 -1.26 14.38 1.14
CA SER A 212 -1.92 14.07 2.41
C SER A 212 -3.42 14.36 2.41
N GLY A 213 -3.91 14.92 1.30
CA GLY A 213 -5.25 15.48 1.16
C GLY A 213 -5.36 16.90 1.73
N SER A 214 -4.22 17.59 1.83
CA SER A 214 -4.13 18.94 2.33
C SER A 214 -4.31 19.96 1.19
N PRO A 215 -4.97 21.10 1.43
CA PRO A 215 -4.96 22.21 0.48
C PRO A 215 -3.54 22.68 0.14
N GLN A 216 -2.58 22.50 1.04
CA GLN A 216 -1.18 22.86 0.85
C GLN A 216 -0.35 21.82 0.08
N ASP A 217 -0.92 20.66 -0.27
CA ASP A 217 -0.20 19.67 -1.10
C ASP A 217 0.15 20.31 -2.46
N GLU A 218 1.38 20.08 -2.95
CA GLU A 218 1.90 20.71 -4.17
C GLU A 218 1.23 20.19 -5.45
N TYR A 219 0.80 18.93 -5.43
CA TYR A 219 0.31 18.20 -6.59
C TYR A 219 -1.13 17.73 -6.40
N ASP A 220 -1.85 17.64 -7.51
CA ASP A 220 -3.04 16.81 -7.66
C ASP A 220 -2.66 15.45 -8.23
N ILE A 221 -3.47 14.45 -7.91
CA ILE A 221 -3.33 13.10 -8.45
C ILE A 221 -4.22 13.00 -9.68
N ILE A 222 -3.62 12.66 -10.82
CA ILE A 222 -4.34 12.29 -12.03
C ILE A 222 -4.25 10.77 -12.20
N THR A 223 -5.39 10.10 -12.30
CA THR A 223 -5.46 8.66 -12.56
C THR A 223 -6.00 8.45 -13.97
N LEU A 224 -5.19 7.85 -14.84
CA LEU A 224 -5.66 7.34 -16.13
C LEU A 224 -5.99 5.86 -15.95
N GLN A 225 -7.23 5.47 -16.24
CA GLN A 225 -7.63 4.07 -16.18
C GLN A 225 -7.66 3.49 -17.59
N HIS A 226 -7.04 2.33 -17.77
CA HIS A 226 -6.87 1.65 -19.06
C HIS A 226 -7.45 0.23 -18.99
N THR A 227 -8.02 -0.22 -20.11
CA THR A 227 -8.32 -1.64 -20.37
C THR A 227 -7.62 -2.04 -21.67
N GLU A 228 -8.34 -2.08 -22.80
CA GLU A 228 -7.77 -2.16 -24.15
C GLU A 228 -7.48 -0.77 -24.76
N GLY A 229 -7.87 0.28 -24.04
CA GLY A 229 -7.66 1.68 -24.33
C GLY A 229 -7.98 2.52 -23.09
N LEU A 230 -7.85 3.85 -23.18
CA LEU A 230 -8.23 4.75 -22.10
C LEU A 230 -9.74 4.63 -21.83
N LEU A 231 -10.08 4.24 -20.60
CA LEU A 231 -11.44 4.09 -20.11
C LEU A 231 -11.95 5.39 -19.48
N SER A 232 -11.14 6.00 -18.61
CA SER A 232 -11.53 7.19 -17.86
C SER A 232 -10.30 7.99 -17.44
N VAL A 233 -10.54 9.25 -17.09
CA VAL A 233 -9.58 10.15 -16.48
C VAL A 233 -10.20 10.67 -15.19
N ASP A 234 -9.56 10.36 -14.06
CA ASP A 234 -9.94 10.88 -12.75
C ASP A 234 -8.93 11.95 -12.32
N GLU A 235 -9.46 13.12 -11.97
CA GLU A 235 -8.68 14.29 -11.57
C GLU A 235 -9.00 14.62 -10.12
N ASN A 236 -8.10 14.28 -9.20
CA ASN A 236 -8.29 14.50 -7.79
C ASN A 236 -8.05 15.97 -7.38
N ARG A 237 -8.83 16.90 -7.96
CA ARG A 237 -8.73 18.34 -7.71
C ARG A 237 -9.26 18.75 -6.33
N GLU A 238 -10.13 17.92 -5.76
CA GLU A 238 -10.71 18.09 -4.43
C GLU A 238 -9.71 17.82 -3.30
N GLY A 239 -8.57 17.19 -3.63
CA GLY A 239 -7.47 16.99 -2.70
C GLY A 239 -7.71 15.80 -1.77
N HIS A 240 -8.11 14.65 -2.30
CA HIS A 240 -8.03 13.39 -1.57
C HIS A 240 -6.56 12.97 -1.40
N ALA A 241 -6.26 12.23 -0.34
CA ALA A 241 -4.89 11.79 -0.09
C ALA A 241 -4.49 10.59 -0.95
N ALA A 242 -3.20 10.45 -1.23
CA ALA A 242 -2.68 9.30 -1.98
C ALA A 242 -2.72 8.02 -1.13
N ALA A 243 -3.69 7.13 -1.33
CA ALA A 243 -3.84 5.93 -0.51
C ALA A 243 -2.55 5.10 -0.37
N PHE A 244 -2.29 4.58 0.83
CA PHE A 244 -1.25 3.60 1.09
C PHE A 244 -1.91 2.23 1.25
N GLY A 245 -1.54 1.27 0.40
CA GLY A 245 -1.97 -0.12 0.57
C GLY A 245 -3.01 -0.63 -0.42
N ASP A 246 -3.67 0.23 -1.19
CA ASP A 246 -4.55 -0.20 -2.30
C ASP A 246 -3.80 -1.01 -3.36
N ASP A 247 -2.48 -0.81 -3.44
CA ASP A 247 -1.59 -1.51 -4.35
C ASP A 247 -1.13 -2.90 -3.83
N ILE A 248 -1.58 -3.31 -2.63
CA ILE A 248 -1.26 -4.62 -2.02
C ILE A 248 -2.44 -5.57 -2.23
N ALA A 249 -2.58 -6.09 -3.45
CA ALA A 249 -3.43 -7.24 -3.68
C ALA A 249 -2.74 -8.50 -3.11
N ILE A 250 -3.16 -8.97 -1.93
CA ILE A 250 -2.77 -10.30 -1.44
C ILE A 250 -3.68 -11.33 -2.11
N GLU A 251 -3.23 -11.90 -3.23
CA GLU A 251 -3.90 -13.07 -3.80
C GLU A 251 -3.46 -14.32 -3.04
N ARG A 252 -4.44 -15.13 -2.58
CA ARG A 252 -4.16 -16.51 -2.15
C ARG A 252 -3.85 -17.32 -3.40
N GLY A 253 -2.60 -17.72 -3.57
CA GLY A 253 -2.29 -18.83 -4.48
C GLY A 253 -3.10 -20.05 -4.06
N ASN A 254 -3.93 -20.56 -4.98
CA ASN A 254 -4.60 -21.86 -4.85
C ASN A 254 -3.57 -23.00 -4.79
#